data_AF-A0A8G0PG01-F1
#
_entry.id   AF-A0A8G0PG01-F1
#
_cell.length_a   1.000
_cell.length_b   1.000
_cell.length_c   1.000
_cell.angle_alpha   90.00
_cell.angle_beta   90.00
_cell.angle_gamma   90.00
#
_symmetry.space_group_name_H-M   'P 1'
#
loop_
_entity.id
_entity.type
_entity.pdbx_description
1 polymer ?
#
loop_
_entity_poly.entity_id
_entity_poly.type
_entity_poly.pdbx_seq_one_letter_code
_entity_poly.pdbx_strand_id
1 'polypeptide(L)'
;MGSAWQPPLNYLTRPVTVLGAGVLGRRIACIWASAGYNVKIRDPSAQQRADGVAYVEENVASYAQKTGKTPGKAEAFEDMQAAVSDAWLVIEAVPEKIQLKIDTFAELDILTPTDCILASNSSSYKSSEMLEKVCDARKTQILNMHYYMPPECMIVELMTDGHTNPEIFPFMVERSREAATLPYVARKESTGFIFNRLWAAIKREALTIMAQGVSVPEEIDSMWTEMFIKGGMAPCRAMDNVGLDTVAFIENHYIAERGLSPEYTVDYLQSNFLDNGKLGTKSANGGLYPPKTIATNGTSNAPKMLVLDVGLSAAAPSMSSGEVLQFSPGEKKPHVLVKGQALPDGIDIDRPSGRIFWSNMGVPGKTDGAIYSANADGTDIRTLVAPGLINTPKQLIVESLDKKIYFSDREGLSVYRCNFDGSNLELLIQNGDLENKEHRQDVSRWCVGVTVAPKLGKFYWSQKGPSKGSQGRIFCANIATPAGQTAQTRDDIRCLLKDLPEAIDLEVDEETNTLYWTDRGEIPFGNSLNKVQLDEFGLTEKSLSFGDYEVLTRHLKEAIGLKLDTKNGRIYMTDLGGNIYQCDIDGKNKTVIYSDDYRAFTGITLL
;
A
#
# COMPACT_ATOMS: atom_id res chain seq x y z
N MET A 1 -8.93 -30.83 -48.59
CA MET A 1 -8.68 -31.18 -47.18
C MET A 1 -7.29 -30.65 -46.86
N GLY A 2 -7.20 -29.47 -46.24
CA GLY A 2 -5.90 -28.92 -45.84
C GLY A 2 -5.30 -29.80 -44.76
N SER A 3 -3.99 -30.06 -44.82
CA SER A 3 -3.28 -30.83 -43.80
C SER A 3 -3.53 -30.22 -42.42
N ALA A 4 -3.93 -31.05 -41.45
CA ALA A 4 -4.05 -30.63 -40.05
C ALA A 4 -2.73 -30.03 -39.57
N TRP A 5 -2.79 -28.90 -38.87
CA TRP A 5 -1.60 -28.26 -38.34
C TRP A 5 -0.92 -29.18 -37.34
N GLN A 6 0.40 -29.16 -37.32
CA GLN A 6 1.20 -29.98 -36.42
C GLN A 6 1.94 -29.06 -35.44
N PRO A 7 2.01 -29.42 -34.16
CA PRO A 7 2.86 -28.72 -33.19
C PRO A 7 4.32 -28.64 -33.67
N PRO A 8 5.06 -27.59 -33.28
CA PRO A 8 6.47 -27.46 -33.61
C PRO A 8 7.25 -28.69 -33.13
N LEU A 9 8.10 -29.28 -33.97
CA LEU A 9 8.85 -30.48 -33.61
C LEU A 9 9.85 -30.16 -32.49
N ASN A 10 9.96 -31.06 -31.51
CA ASN A 10 10.92 -30.96 -30.40
C ASN A 10 10.82 -29.66 -29.58
N TYR A 11 9.62 -29.05 -29.49
CA TYR A 11 9.36 -27.79 -28.78
C TYR A 11 9.79 -27.79 -27.30
N LEU A 12 9.95 -28.95 -26.66
CA LEU A 12 10.47 -29.06 -25.29
C LEU A 12 11.98 -28.83 -25.17
N THR A 13 12.73 -29.01 -26.26
CA THR A 13 14.20 -28.92 -26.28
C THR A 13 14.72 -27.72 -27.06
N ARG A 14 13.90 -27.19 -27.98
CA ARG A 14 14.17 -25.94 -28.69
C ARG A 14 13.90 -24.73 -27.79
N PRO A 15 14.60 -23.61 -27.99
CA PRO A 15 14.41 -22.44 -27.16
C PRO A 15 13.12 -21.66 -27.49
N VAL A 16 12.61 -20.95 -26.49
CA VAL A 16 11.72 -19.80 -26.69
C VAL A 16 12.59 -18.57 -26.92
N THR A 17 12.29 -17.75 -27.92
CA THR A 17 13.02 -16.50 -28.15
C THR A 17 12.16 -15.30 -27.85
N VAL A 18 12.69 -14.33 -27.12
CA VAL A 18 12.04 -13.05 -26.84
C VAL A 18 12.84 -11.93 -27.50
N LEU A 19 12.18 -11.17 -28.39
CA LEU A 19 12.79 -10.03 -29.07
C LEU A 19 12.48 -8.75 -28.29
N GLY A 20 13.51 -8.12 -27.73
CA GLY A 20 13.42 -6.98 -26.83
C GLY A 20 13.66 -7.41 -25.38
N ALA A 21 14.62 -6.78 -24.72
CA ALA A 21 14.98 -7.03 -23.32
C ALA A 21 14.51 -5.92 -22.37
N GLY A 22 13.56 -5.09 -22.84
CA GLY A 22 12.89 -4.09 -22.01
C GLY A 22 12.02 -4.70 -20.90
N VAL A 23 11.28 -3.86 -20.18
CA VAL A 23 10.51 -4.23 -18.97
C VAL A 23 9.68 -5.51 -19.13
N LEU A 24 8.84 -5.59 -20.18
CA LEU A 24 8.01 -6.77 -20.43
C LEU A 24 8.81 -7.93 -21.02
N GLY A 25 9.76 -7.67 -21.92
CA GLY A 25 10.54 -8.71 -22.59
C GLY A 25 11.32 -9.61 -21.63
N ARG A 26 12.08 -9.03 -20.69
CA ARG A 26 12.82 -9.81 -19.68
C ARG A 26 11.90 -10.60 -18.73
N ARG A 27 10.68 -10.09 -18.49
CA ARG A 27 9.68 -10.80 -17.70
C ARG A 27 9.08 -11.99 -18.46
N ILE A 28 8.74 -11.81 -19.73
CA ILE A 28 8.27 -12.90 -20.59
C ILE A 28 9.34 -14.00 -20.64
N ALA A 29 10.61 -13.61 -20.77
CA ALA A 29 11.72 -14.56 -20.73
C ALA A 29 11.77 -15.33 -19.40
N CYS A 30 11.64 -14.64 -18.27
CA CYS A 30 11.61 -15.26 -16.94
C CYS A 30 10.43 -16.24 -16.77
N ILE A 31 9.25 -15.91 -17.29
CA ILE A 31 8.06 -16.77 -17.26
C ILE A 31 8.35 -18.10 -17.96
N TRP A 32 8.86 -18.06 -19.20
CA TRP A 32 9.16 -19.27 -19.95
C TRP A 32 10.35 -20.06 -19.37
N ALA A 33 11.39 -19.37 -18.89
CA ALA A 33 12.52 -20.01 -18.22
C ALA A 33 12.08 -20.78 -16.97
N SER A 34 11.16 -20.22 -16.18
CA SER A 34 10.62 -20.86 -14.98
C SER A 34 9.84 -22.14 -15.26
N ALA A 35 9.39 -22.33 -16.50
CA ALA A 35 8.69 -23.52 -16.95
C ALA A 35 9.64 -24.59 -17.52
N GLY A 36 10.96 -24.40 -17.38
CA GLY A 36 12.00 -25.33 -17.83
C GLY A 36 12.45 -25.17 -19.28
N TYR A 37 11.96 -24.16 -20.00
CA TYR A 37 12.44 -23.88 -21.36
C TYR A 37 13.75 -23.11 -21.33
N ASN A 38 14.66 -23.44 -22.24
CA ASN A 38 15.77 -22.53 -22.54
C ASN A 38 15.20 -21.31 -23.28
N VAL A 39 15.70 -20.13 -22.93
CA VAL A 39 15.19 -18.86 -23.45
C VAL A 39 16.33 -18.05 -24.05
N LYS A 40 16.12 -17.56 -25.26
CA LYS A 40 17.02 -16.62 -25.93
C LYS A 40 16.43 -15.22 -25.86
N ILE A 41 17.19 -14.26 -25.36
CA ILE A 41 16.78 -12.85 -25.29
C ILE A 41 17.57 -12.09 -26.35
N ARG A 42 16.90 -11.47 -27.31
CA ARG A 42 17.58 -10.67 -28.34
C ARG A 42 17.30 -9.19 -28.12
N ASP A 43 18.35 -8.38 -28.03
CA ASP A 43 18.23 -6.91 -28.01
C ASP A 43 19.47 -6.28 -28.65
N PRO A 44 19.35 -5.24 -29.51
CA PRO A 44 20.52 -4.56 -30.07
C PRO A 44 21.38 -3.89 -29.00
N SER A 45 20.82 -3.49 -27.84
CA SER A 45 21.56 -2.86 -26.75
C SER A 45 22.25 -3.90 -25.86
N ALA A 46 23.57 -3.80 -25.74
CA ALA A 46 24.36 -4.64 -24.84
C ALA A 46 23.91 -4.53 -23.37
N GLN A 47 23.54 -3.33 -22.92
CA GLN A 47 23.04 -3.13 -21.55
C GLN A 47 21.72 -3.86 -21.34
N GLN A 48 20.77 -3.73 -22.27
CA GLN A 48 19.46 -4.37 -22.16
C GLN A 48 19.58 -5.89 -22.16
N ARG A 49 20.52 -6.44 -22.95
CA ARG A 49 20.85 -7.87 -22.93
C ARG A 49 21.34 -8.33 -21.56
N ALA A 50 22.31 -7.63 -20.98
CA ALA A 50 22.85 -7.94 -19.66
C ALA A 50 21.77 -7.87 -18.57
N ASP A 51 20.99 -6.78 -18.56
CA ASP A 51 19.89 -6.58 -17.62
C ASP A 51 18.78 -7.63 -17.77
N GLY A 52 18.52 -8.07 -19.01
CA GLY A 52 17.54 -9.10 -19.31
C GLY A 52 17.93 -10.46 -18.72
N VAL A 53 19.19 -10.87 -18.89
CA VAL A 53 19.71 -12.13 -18.33
C VAL A 53 19.76 -12.05 -16.81
N ALA A 54 20.31 -10.98 -16.25
CA ALA A 54 20.38 -10.77 -14.81
C ALA A 54 18.99 -10.83 -14.16
N TYR A 55 17.98 -10.21 -14.78
CA TYR A 55 16.61 -10.29 -14.30
C TYR A 55 16.09 -11.74 -14.25
N VAL A 56 16.35 -12.55 -15.28
CA VAL A 56 15.94 -13.96 -15.25
C VAL A 56 16.69 -14.71 -14.16
N GLU A 57 18.00 -14.56 -14.05
CA GLU A 57 18.82 -15.24 -13.03
C GLU A 57 18.35 -14.93 -11.60
N GLU A 58 18.03 -13.66 -11.32
CA GLU A 58 17.58 -13.20 -10.00
C GLU A 58 16.17 -13.67 -9.65
N ASN A 59 15.26 -13.77 -10.63
CA ASN A 59 13.83 -13.92 -10.37
C ASN A 59 13.27 -15.31 -10.70
N VAL A 60 13.94 -16.09 -11.56
CA VAL A 60 13.37 -17.34 -12.10
C VAL A 60 13.04 -18.37 -11.02
N ALA A 61 13.79 -18.40 -9.92
CA ALA A 61 13.52 -19.28 -8.79
C ALA A 61 12.15 -18.99 -8.15
N SER A 62 11.77 -17.71 -8.01
CA SER A 62 10.46 -17.32 -7.48
C SER A 62 9.32 -17.71 -8.42
N TYR A 63 9.50 -17.51 -9.73
CA TYR A 63 8.51 -17.91 -10.74
C TYR A 63 8.36 -19.44 -10.79
N ALA A 64 9.46 -20.18 -10.66
CA ALA A 64 9.49 -21.63 -10.72
C ALA A 64 8.76 -22.29 -9.53
N GLN A 65 8.57 -21.59 -8.42
CA GLN A 65 7.69 -22.07 -7.33
C GLN A 65 6.25 -22.30 -7.82
N LYS A 66 5.78 -21.53 -8.83
CA LYS A 66 4.43 -21.68 -9.39
C LYS A 66 4.33 -22.83 -10.40
N THR A 67 5.44 -23.19 -11.05
CA THR A 67 5.47 -24.26 -12.07
C THR A 67 5.90 -25.61 -11.49
N GLY A 68 6.66 -25.61 -10.38
CA GLY A 68 7.30 -26.80 -9.81
C GLY A 68 8.40 -27.40 -10.68
N LYS A 69 8.86 -26.68 -11.72
CA LYS A 69 9.86 -27.17 -12.69
C LYS A 69 11.25 -26.63 -12.37
N THR A 70 12.27 -27.35 -12.81
CA THR A 70 13.65 -26.83 -12.80
C THR A 70 13.77 -25.74 -13.87
N PRO A 71 14.25 -24.53 -13.53
CA PRO A 71 14.44 -23.46 -14.51
C PRO A 71 15.32 -23.86 -15.70
N GLY A 72 14.96 -23.41 -16.89
CA GLY A 72 15.83 -23.45 -18.06
C GLY A 72 16.84 -22.30 -18.06
N LYS A 73 17.76 -22.31 -19.03
CA LYS A 73 18.82 -21.29 -19.15
C LYS A 73 18.35 -20.07 -19.94
N ALA A 74 18.80 -18.89 -19.55
CA ALA A 74 18.64 -17.66 -20.33
C ALA A 74 19.98 -17.26 -20.96
N GLU A 75 19.95 -16.97 -22.27
CA GLU A 75 21.12 -16.52 -23.03
C GLU A 75 20.75 -15.30 -23.87
N ALA A 76 21.66 -14.34 -24.01
CA ALA A 76 21.39 -13.11 -24.75
C ALA A 76 22.16 -13.01 -26.08
N PHE A 77 21.49 -12.45 -27.09
CA PHE A 77 21.97 -12.37 -28.46
C PHE A 77 21.81 -10.95 -29.02
N GLU A 78 22.79 -10.47 -29.77
CA GLU A 78 22.68 -9.22 -30.53
C GLU A 78 22.10 -9.49 -31.93
N ASP A 79 22.66 -10.50 -32.59
CA ASP A 79 22.30 -10.95 -33.93
C ASP A 79 20.91 -11.63 -33.94
N MET A 80 20.10 -11.31 -34.95
CA MET A 80 18.75 -11.87 -35.08
C MET A 80 18.79 -13.34 -35.46
N GLN A 81 19.61 -13.71 -36.45
CA GLN A 81 19.67 -15.08 -36.96
C GLN A 81 20.06 -16.07 -35.86
N ALA A 82 21.13 -15.78 -35.11
CA ALA A 82 21.60 -16.62 -34.02
C ALA A 82 20.55 -16.79 -32.89
N ALA A 83 19.73 -15.76 -32.68
CA ALA A 83 18.67 -15.80 -31.69
C ALA A 83 17.50 -16.70 -32.12
N VAL A 84 17.12 -16.71 -33.40
CA VAL A 84 15.82 -17.28 -33.83
C VAL A 84 15.91 -18.57 -34.64
N SER A 85 17.09 -18.95 -35.14
CA SER A 85 17.26 -20.04 -36.12
C SER A 85 16.82 -21.44 -35.66
N ASP A 86 16.74 -21.67 -34.35
CA ASP A 86 16.33 -22.93 -33.73
C ASP A 86 15.07 -22.78 -32.83
N ALA A 87 14.49 -21.59 -32.75
CA ALA A 87 13.36 -21.30 -31.88
C ALA A 87 12.10 -22.07 -32.32
N TRP A 88 11.30 -22.55 -31.35
CA TRP A 88 9.96 -23.07 -31.63
C TRP A 88 8.87 -22.01 -31.44
N LEU A 89 9.16 -21.00 -30.62
CA LEU A 89 8.31 -19.85 -30.35
C LEU A 89 9.17 -18.60 -30.32
N VAL A 90 8.76 -17.57 -31.06
CA VAL A 90 9.32 -16.22 -30.97
C VAL A 90 8.25 -15.27 -30.46
N ILE A 91 8.56 -14.49 -29.42
CA ILE A 91 7.67 -13.45 -28.87
C ILE A 91 8.32 -12.09 -29.09
N GLU A 92 7.71 -11.29 -29.95
CA GLU A 92 8.11 -9.92 -30.26
C GLU A 92 7.62 -8.97 -29.15
N ALA A 93 8.55 -8.26 -28.53
CA ALA A 93 8.35 -7.22 -27.51
C ALA A 93 9.28 -6.02 -27.73
N VAL A 94 9.50 -5.65 -28.99
CA VAL A 94 10.29 -4.48 -29.43
C VAL A 94 9.45 -3.19 -29.30
N PRO A 95 10.08 -2.00 -29.42
CA PRO A 95 9.37 -0.72 -29.29
C PRO A 95 8.11 -0.60 -30.16
N GLU A 96 7.09 0.11 -29.65
CA GLU A 96 5.80 0.34 -30.31
C GLU A 96 5.90 1.30 -31.50
N LYS A 97 6.51 0.82 -32.59
CA LYS A 97 6.63 1.50 -33.88
C LYS A 97 6.23 0.52 -34.99
N ILE A 98 5.12 0.79 -35.67
CA ILE A 98 4.54 -0.15 -36.64
C ILE A 98 5.53 -0.61 -37.72
N GLN A 99 6.30 0.31 -38.32
CA GLN A 99 7.27 -0.06 -39.36
C GLN A 99 8.35 -1.00 -38.83
N LEU A 100 8.85 -0.77 -37.61
CA LEU A 100 9.83 -1.64 -36.98
C LEU A 100 9.28 -3.06 -36.77
N LYS A 101 8.01 -3.17 -36.36
CA LYS A 101 7.35 -4.47 -36.17
C LYS A 101 7.13 -5.19 -37.50
N ILE A 102 6.67 -4.48 -38.53
CA ILE A 102 6.55 -5.01 -39.90
C ILE A 102 7.89 -5.58 -40.38
N ASP A 103 8.96 -4.80 -40.25
CA ASP A 103 10.30 -5.21 -40.69
C ASP A 103 10.81 -6.40 -39.87
N THR A 104 10.52 -6.42 -38.56
CA THR A 104 10.84 -7.56 -37.66
C THR A 104 10.13 -8.84 -38.10
N PHE A 105 8.83 -8.79 -38.38
CA PHE A 105 8.08 -9.97 -38.82
C PHE A 105 8.50 -10.45 -40.21
N ALA A 106 8.90 -9.55 -41.11
CA ALA A 106 9.50 -9.90 -42.39
C ALA A 106 10.81 -10.68 -42.22
N GLU A 107 11.67 -10.24 -41.30
CA GLU A 107 12.91 -10.94 -40.98
C GLU A 107 12.64 -12.30 -40.33
N LEU A 108 11.67 -12.39 -39.41
CA LEU A 108 11.28 -13.65 -38.78
C LEU A 108 10.73 -14.68 -39.77
N ASP A 109 9.98 -14.26 -40.78
CA ASP A 109 9.46 -15.17 -41.80
C ASP A 109 10.60 -15.95 -42.50
N ILE A 110 11.71 -15.26 -42.74
CA ILE A 110 12.91 -15.79 -43.43
C ILE A 110 13.79 -16.60 -42.48
N LEU A 111 14.05 -16.09 -41.27
CA LEU A 111 15.09 -16.60 -40.38
C LEU A 111 14.65 -17.74 -39.44
N THR A 112 13.34 -17.88 -39.20
CA THR A 112 12.82 -18.87 -38.26
C THR A 112 12.50 -20.21 -38.92
N PRO A 113 12.59 -21.33 -38.18
CA PRO A 113 12.11 -22.62 -38.66
C PRO A 113 10.67 -22.55 -39.20
N THR A 114 10.36 -23.35 -40.21
CA THR A 114 9.04 -23.35 -40.88
C THR A 114 7.89 -23.79 -39.97
N ASP A 115 8.19 -24.41 -38.83
CA ASP A 115 7.20 -24.82 -37.82
C ASP A 115 7.17 -23.88 -36.60
N CYS A 116 7.97 -22.82 -36.58
CA CYS A 116 8.03 -21.87 -35.48
C CYS A 116 6.75 -21.04 -35.40
N ILE A 117 6.20 -20.88 -34.20
CA ILE A 117 5.10 -19.97 -33.91
C ILE A 117 5.68 -18.57 -33.67
N LEU A 118 5.10 -17.54 -34.29
CA LEU A 118 5.51 -16.15 -34.10
C LEU A 118 4.40 -15.39 -33.38
N ALA A 119 4.73 -14.70 -32.30
CA ALA A 119 3.78 -13.95 -31.51
C ALA A 119 4.22 -12.50 -31.30
N SER A 120 3.27 -11.57 -31.28
CA SER A 120 3.52 -10.19 -30.82
C SER A 120 2.87 -9.91 -29.47
N ASN A 121 3.63 -9.31 -28.56
CA ASN A 121 3.14 -8.79 -27.28
C ASN A 121 2.51 -7.39 -27.40
N SER A 122 2.37 -6.83 -28.61
CA SER A 122 1.84 -5.48 -28.78
C SER A 122 0.44 -5.33 -28.21
N SER A 123 0.25 -4.29 -27.40
CA SER A 123 -1.06 -3.90 -26.87
C SER A 123 -1.82 -2.97 -27.81
N SER A 124 -1.11 -2.39 -28.78
CA SER A 124 -1.58 -1.27 -29.61
C SER A 124 -1.89 -1.69 -31.04
N TYR A 125 -1.13 -2.62 -31.61
CA TYR A 125 -1.29 -3.10 -32.98
C TYR A 125 -1.70 -4.56 -33.01
N LYS A 126 -2.68 -4.88 -33.87
CA LYS A 126 -3.07 -6.25 -34.18
C LYS A 126 -1.93 -6.89 -34.97
N SER A 127 -1.68 -8.17 -34.74
CA SER A 127 -0.62 -8.87 -35.46
C SER A 127 -0.83 -8.82 -36.97
N SER A 128 -2.08 -8.83 -37.46
CA SER A 128 -2.42 -8.66 -38.88
C SER A 128 -1.85 -7.40 -39.53
N GLU A 129 -1.70 -6.31 -38.77
CA GLU A 129 -1.13 -5.04 -39.22
C GLU A 129 0.39 -5.14 -39.44
N MET A 130 1.04 -6.20 -38.95
CA MET A 130 2.49 -6.42 -39.04
C MET A 130 2.88 -7.33 -40.21
N LEU A 131 1.92 -7.89 -40.95
CA LEU A 131 2.16 -9.03 -41.86
C LEU A 131 2.21 -8.66 -43.34
N GLU A 132 2.30 -7.39 -43.68
CA GLU A 132 2.28 -6.94 -45.08
C GLU A 132 3.43 -7.57 -45.91
N LYS A 133 4.58 -7.84 -45.28
CA LYS A 133 5.79 -8.41 -45.90
C LYS A 133 5.97 -9.91 -45.62
N VAL A 134 5.01 -10.55 -44.95
CA VAL A 134 5.07 -11.97 -44.56
C VAL A 134 4.33 -12.82 -45.57
N CYS A 135 4.89 -13.99 -45.92
CA CYS A 135 4.26 -14.91 -46.87
C CYS A 135 2.97 -15.54 -46.30
N ASP A 136 1.99 -15.83 -47.17
CA ASP A 136 0.66 -16.32 -46.73
C ASP A 136 0.72 -17.64 -45.96
N ALA A 137 1.64 -18.53 -46.32
CA ALA A 137 1.84 -19.78 -45.59
C ALA A 137 2.24 -19.53 -44.13
N ARG A 138 3.12 -18.56 -43.89
CA ARG A 138 3.61 -18.21 -42.55
C ARG A 138 2.55 -17.55 -41.69
N LYS A 139 1.67 -16.71 -42.26
CA LYS A 139 0.60 -16.03 -41.50
C LYS A 139 -0.24 -17.00 -40.66
N THR A 140 -0.41 -18.23 -41.14
CA THR A 140 -1.13 -19.28 -40.40
C THR A 140 -0.49 -19.68 -39.06
N GLN A 141 0.75 -19.26 -38.78
CA GLN A 141 1.50 -19.53 -37.56
C GLN A 141 1.70 -18.29 -36.67
N ILE A 142 0.99 -17.20 -36.97
CA ILE A 142 1.16 -15.92 -36.28
C ILE A 142 -0.06 -15.61 -35.41
N LEU A 143 0.18 -15.08 -34.21
CA LEU A 143 -0.85 -14.61 -33.29
C LEU A 143 -0.39 -13.39 -32.49
N ASN A 144 -1.31 -12.71 -31.83
CA ASN A 144 -0.93 -11.89 -30.67
C ASN A 144 -0.87 -12.76 -29.41
N MET A 145 0.11 -12.46 -28.55
CA MET A 145 0.29 -13.07 -27.23
C MET A 145 0.61 -11.97 -26.22
N HIS A 146 -0.43 -11.35 -25.66
CA HIS A 146 -0.32 -10.12 -24.87
C HIS A 146 -0.24 -10.40 -23.37
N TYR A 147 0.86 -9.96 -22.74
CA TYR A 147 1.13 -10.04 -21.31
C TYR A 147 0.93 -8.69 -20.62
N TYR A 148 0.52 -8.74 -19.35
CA TYR A 148 0.13 -7.56 -18.56
C TYR A 148 1.12 -7.23 -17.44
N MET A 149 1.30 -5.94 -17.14
CA MET A 149 1.90 -5.48 -15.87
C MET A 149 0.83 -5.33 -14.79
N PRO A 150 1.15 -5.40 -13.47
CA PRO A 150 2.47 -5.57 -12.83
C PRO A 150 2.98 -7.04 -12.82
N PRO A 151 4.20 -7.34 -12.31
CA PRO A 151 4.82 -8.65 -12.41
C PRO A 151 3.99 -9.84 -11.90
N GLU A 152 3.11 -9.60 -10.94
CA GLU A 152 2.21 -10.57 -10.30
C GLU A 152 1.07 -11.00 -11.24
N CYS A 153 0.73 -10.18 -12.24
CA CYS A 153 -0.35 -10.44 -13.18
C CYS A 153 0.03 -11.53 -14.19
N MET A 154 -0.29 -12.79 -13.89
CA MET A 154 0.05 -13.92 -14.75
C MET A 154 -0.88 -14.10 -15.96
N ILE A 155 -1.72 -13.11 -16.30
CA ILE A 155 -2.66 -13.19 -17.43
C ILE A 155 -1.90 -13.08 -18.76
N VAL A 156 -2.30 -13.89 -19.74
CA VAL A 156 -1.90 -13.75 -21.14
C VAL A 156 -3.12 -13.85 -22.06
N GLU A 157 -3.24 -12.95 -23.02
CA GLU A 157 -4.29 -13.00 -24.04
C GLU A 157 -3.74 -13.47 -25.38
N LEU A 158 -4.40 -14.45 -25.97
CA LEU A 158 -4.11 -14.98 -27.29
C LEU A 158 -5.16 -14.47 -28.27
N MET A 159 -4.76 -13.92 -29.40
CA MET A 159 -5.70 -13.43 -30.42
C MET A 159 -5.24 -13.79 -31.82
N THR A 160 -6.20 -14.19 -32.65
CA THR A 160 -5.96 -14.47 -34.07
C THR A 160 -5.71 -13.19 -34.87
N ASP A 161 -4.93 -13.29 -35.94
CA ASP A 161 -4.74 -12.27 -36.98
C ASP A 161 -5.74 -12.43 -38.17
N GLY A 162 -6.73 -13.31 -38.02
CA GLY A 162 -7.68 -13.70 -39.07
C GLY A 162 -7.22 -14.85 -39.97
N HIS A 163 -5.92 -15.17 -39.99
CA HIS A 163 -5.29 -16.24 -40.76
C HIS A 163 -4.71 -17.37 -39.87
N THR A 164 -4.47 -17.09 -38.58
CA THR A 164 -3.92 -18.03 -37.60
C THR A 164 -4.65 -19.35 -37.67
N ASN A 165 -3.90 -20.45 -37.74
CA ASN A 165 -4.51 -21.77 -37.70
C ASN A 165 -5.20 -21.98 -36.34
N PRO A 166 -6.50 -22.35 -36.30
CA PRO A 166 -7.24 -22.48 -35.06
C PRO A 166 -6.68 -23.54 -34.10
N GLU A 167 -5.94 -24.54 -34.60
CA GLU A 167 -5.33 -25.60 -33.78
C GLU A 167 -4.13 -25.12 -32.96
N ILE A 168 -3.56 -23.94 -33.29
CA ILE A 168 -2.51 -23.30 -32.49
C ILE A 168 -3.03 -22.87 -31.12
N PHE A 169 -4.28 -22.41 -31.01
CA PHE A 169 -4.80 -21.87 -29.74
C PHE A 169 -4.87 -22.91 -28.63
N PRO A 170 -5.45 -24.12 -28.83
CA PRO A 170 -5.40 -25.17 -27.82
C PRO A 170 -3.97 -25.50 -27.37
N PHE A 171 -3.04 -25.60 -28.33
CA PHE A 171 -1.63 -25.86 -28.05
C PHE A 171 -1.01 -24.73 -27.20
N MET A 172 -1.17 -23.47 -27.62
CA MET A 172 -0.61 -22.33 -26.91
C MET A 172 -1.27 -22.11 -25.54
N VAL A 173 -2.57 -22.38 -25.37
CA VAL A 173 -3.23 -22.37 -24.07
C VAL A 173 -2.58 -23.38 -23.12
N GLU A 174 -2.32 -24.60 -23.61
CA GLU A 174 -1.68 -25.65 -22.82
C GLU A 174 -0.25 -25.25 -22.41
N ARG A 175 0.57 -24.84 -23.39
CA ARG A 175 1.96 -24.42 -23.14
C ARG A 175 2.05 -23.19 -22.21
N SER A 176 1.12 -22.25 -22.34
CA SER A 176 1.03 -21.07 -21.48
C SER A 176 0.72 -21.45 -20.02
N ARG A 177 -0.18 -22.42 -19.80
CA ARG A 177 -0.47 -22.94 -18.45
C ARG A 177 0.71 -23.64 -17.82
N GLU A 178 1.53 -24.34 -18.61
CA GLU A 178 2.77 -24.93 -18.10
C GLU A 178 3.75 -23.88 -17.56
N ALA A 179 3.72 -22.67 -18.11
CA ALA A 179 4.46 -21.52 -17.61
C ALA A 179 3.73 -20.76 -16.49
N ALA A 180 2.74 -21.38 -15.84
CA ALA A 180 1.93 -20.84 -14.78
C ALA A 180 1.20 -19.52 -15.13
N THR A 181 0.97 -19.28 -16.42
CA THR A 181 0.13 -18.16 -16.88
C THR A 181 -1.35 -18.57 -16.93
N LEU A 182 -2.22 -17.55 -16.98
CA LEU A 182 -3.67 -17.69 -17.12
C LEU A 182 -4.07 -17.24 -18.53
N PRO A 183 -4.12 -18.17 -19.51
CA PRO A 183 -4.39 -17.82 -20.91
C PRO A 183 -5.88 -17.62 -21.20
N TYR A 184 -6.20 -16.57 -21.95
CA TYR A 184 -7.54 -16.26 -22.45
C TYR A 184 -7.51 -16.02 -23.96
N VAL A 185 -8.50 -16.54 -24.70
CA VAL A 185 -8.48 -16.51 -26.17
C VAL A 185 -9.53 -15.56 -26.73
N ALA A 186 -9.05 -14.51 -27.40
CA ALA A 186 -9.84 -13.66 -28.27
C ALA A 186 -10.01 -14.37 -29.63
N ARG A 187 -11.21 -14.92 -29.85
CA ARG A 187 -11.53 -15.76 -31.02
C ARG A 187 -11.61 -14.98 -32.34
N LYS A 188 -11.57 -13.66 -32.28
CA LYS A 188 -11.56 -12.74 -33.41
C LYS A 188 -10.64 -11.58 -33.08
N GLU A 189 -10.19 -10.90 -34.10
CA GLU A 189 -9.49 -9.62 -33.94
C GLU A 189 -10.36 -8.63 -33.17
N SER A 190 -9.75 -8.01 -32.17
CA SER A 190 -10.40 -7.06 -31.28
C SER A 190 -9.38 -6.05 -30.81
N THR A 191 -9.63 -4.78 -31.09
CA THR A 191 -8.81 -3.69 -30.56
C THR A 191 -9.03 -3.59 -29.06
N GLY A 192 -7.93 -3.72 -28.31
CA GLY A 192 -7.96 -3.88 -26.86
C GLY A 192 -8.29 -5.32 -26.41
N PHE A 193 -8.14 -6.33 -27.28
CA PHE A 193 -8.31 -7.74 -26.93
C PHE A 193 -9.65 -8.02 -26.23
N ILE A 194 -9.63 -8.73 -25.10
CA ILE A 194 -10.81 -8.98 -24.25
C ILE A 194 -10.80 -7.96 -23.12
N PHE A 195 -9.72 -7.92 -22.33
CA PHE A 195 -9.69 -7.14 -21.09
C PHE A 195 -9.69 -5.63 -21.36
N ASN A 196 -8.78 -5.11 -22.20
CA ASN A 196 -8.74 -3.66 -22.47
C ASN A 196 -10.04 -3.17 -23.15
N ARG A 197 -10.73 -4.03 -23.91
CA ARG A 197 -12.06 -3.73 -24.47
C ARG A 197 -13.13 -3.62 -23.39
N LEU A 198 -13.16 -4.55 -22.43
CA LEU A 198 -14.06 -4.50 -21.28
C LEU A 198 -13.75 -3.27 -20.41
N TRP A 199 -12.47 -3.03 -20.17
CA TRP A 199 -11.98 -1.89 -19.40
C TRP A 199 -12.35 -0.55 -20.04
N ALA A 200 -12.26 -0.42 -21.36
CA ALA A 200 -12.73 0.76 -22.10
C ALA A 200 -14.24 1.00 -21.88
N ALA A 201 -15.07 -0.04 -21.81
CA ALA A 201 -16.49 0.12 -21.52
C ALA A 201 -16.74 0.60 -20.08
N ILE A 202 -16.03 0.06 -19.11
CA ILE A 202 -16.12 0.48 -17.71
C ILE A 202 -15.70 1.95 -17.56
N LYS A 203 -14.55 2.33 -18.14
CA LYS A 203 -14.09 3.73 -18.13
C LYS A 203 -15.11 4.66 -18.78
N ARG A 204 -15.60 4.30 -19.97
CA ARG A 204 -16.59 5.12 -20.69
C ARG A 204 -17.83 5.39 -19.85
N GLU A 205 -18.37 4.38 -19.18
CA GLU A 205 -19.56 4.52 -18.35
C GLU A 205 -19.28 5.34 -17.08
N ALA A 206 -18.14 5.09 -16.42
CA ALA A 206 -17.72 5.88 -15.27
C ALA A 206 -17.58 7.37 -15.62
N LEU A 207 -16.95 7.69 -16.76
CA LEU A 207 -16.83 9.05 -17.27
C LEU A 207 -18.21 9.65 -17.58
N THR A 208 -19.11 8.88 -18.18
CA THR A 208 -20.45 9.36 -18.54
C THR A 208 -21.28 9.71 -17.30
N ILE A 209 -21.24 8.87 -16.25
CA ILE A 209 -21.90 9.12 -14.95
C ILE A 209 -21.41 10.44 -14.36
N MET A 210 -20.08 10.69 -14.39
CA MET A 210 -19.49 11.93 -13.88
C MET A 210 -19.85 13.13 -14.75
N ALA A 211 -19.78 13.01 -16.07
CA ALA A 211 -20.09 14.08 -17.01
C ALA A 211 -21.55 14.54 -16.92
N GLN A 212 -22.47 13.63 -16.58
CA GLN A 212 -23.88 13.93 -16.36
C GLN A 212 -24.18 14.43 -14.92
N GLY A 213 -23.15 14.53 -14.06
CA GLY A 213 -23.30 14.98 -12.68
C GLY A 213 -24.07 14.02 -11.78
N VAL A 214 -24.17 12.74 -12.16
CA VAL A 214 -24.92 11.73 -11.39
C VAL A 214 -24.18 11.37 -10.10
N SER A 215 -22.85 11.34 -10.11
CA SER A 215 -22.01 11.03 -8.94
C SER A 215 -20.55 11.47 -9.18
N VAL A 216 -19.69 11.29 -8.17
CA VAL A 216 -18.27 11.69 -8.13
C VAL A 216 -17.33 10.48 -8.13
N PRO A 217 -16.04 10.63 -8.52
CA PRO A 217 -15.07 9.53 -8.56
C PRO A 217 -15.01 8.66 -7.30
N GLU A 218 -15.08 9.29 -6.12
CA GLU A 218 -14.98 8.65 -4.81
C GLU A 218 -16.12 7.66 -4.56
N GLU A 219 -17.35 8.06 -4.90
CA GLU A 219 -18.56 7.26 -4.71
C GLU A 219 -18.61 6.10 -5.70
N ILE A 220 -18.27 6.36 -6.97
CA ILE A 220 -18.18 5.33 -8.02
C ILE A 220 -17.20 4.23 -7.61
N ASP A 221 -16.00 4.62 -7.17
CA ASP A 221 -14.97 3.66 -6.75
C ASP A 221 -15.33 2.93 -5.44
N SER A 222 -15.95 3.63 -4.48
CA SER A 222 -16.40 3.01 -3.23
C SER A 222 -17.47 1.96 -3.50
N MET A 223 -18.48 2.29 -4.32
CA MET A 223 -19.55 1.36 -4.67
C MET A 223 -19.01 0.17 -5.46
N TRP A 224 -18.11 0.39 -6.41
CA TRP A 224 -17.44 -0.69 -7.17
C TRP A 224 -16.70 -1.66 -6.24
N THR A 225 -15.97 -1.11 -5.27
CA THR A 225 -15.18 -1.89 -4.31
C THR A 225 -16.08 -2.74 -3.41
N GLU A 226 -17.15 -2.18 -2.87
CA GLU A 226 -18.09 -2.91 -1.99
C GLU A 226 -18.87 -4.00 -2.74
N MET A 227 -19.24 -3.76 -4.00
CA MET A 227 -20.07 -4.69 -4.77
C MET A 227 -19.27 -5.82 -5.42
N PHE A 228 -18.05 -5.55 -5.89
CA PHE A 228 -17.35 -6.49 -6.78
C PHE A 228 -16.01 -6.99 -6.23
N ILE A 229 -15.14 -6.10 -5.72
CA ILE A 229 -13.77 -6.49 -5.38
C ILE A 229 -13.25 -5.73 -4.16
N LYS A 230 -13.36 -6.32 -2.96
CA LYS A 230 -12.68 -5.80 -1.76
C LYS A 230 -11.15 -5.86 -1.96
N GLY A 231 -10.50 -4.70 -2.00
CA GLY A 231 -9.05 -4.58 -2.23
C GLY A 231 -8.62 -4.68 -3.71
N GLY A 232 -9.56 -4.64 -4.65
CA GLY A 232 -9.28 -4.70 -6.08
C GLY A 232 -9.03 -3.35 -6.74
N MET A 233 -8.75 -3.38 -8.04
CA MET A 233 -8.58 -2.19 -8.86
C MET A 233 -9.91 -1.43 -9.01
N ALA A 234 -9.96 -0.19 -8.50
CA ALA A 234 -11.12 0.70 -8.61
C ALA A 234 -11.03 1.59 -9.87
N PRO A 235 -12.13 1.81 -10.59
CA PRO A 235 -12.06 2.32 -11.96
C PRO A 235 -11.51 3.74 -12.10
N CYS A 236 -11.96 4.69 -11.28
CA CYS A 236 -11.51 6.07 -11.35
C CYS A 236 -10.04 6.20 -10.90
N ARG A 237 -9.65 5.53 -9.80
CA ARG A 237 -8.25 5.47 -9.37
C ARG A 237 -7.33 4.83 -10.41
N ALA A 238 -7.81 3.80 -11.11
CA ALA A 238 -7.05 3.18 -12.19
C ALA A 238 -6.80 4.15 -13.34
N MET A 239 -7.80 4.95 -13.74
CA MET A 239 -7.63 6.00 -14.76
C MET A 239 -6.59 7.05 -14.33
N ASP A 240 -6.63 7.49 -13.08
CA ASP A 240 -5.63 8.44 -12.55
C ASP A 240 -4.22 7.85 -12.50
N ASN A 241 -4.07 6.58 -12.14
CA ASN A 241 -2.77 5.92 -12.11
C ASN A 241 -2.16 5.75 -13.51
N VAL A 242 -2.99 5.49 -14.53
CA VAL A 242 -2.57 5.46 -15.94
C VAL A 242 -2.23 6.87 -16.46
N GLY A 243 -2.96 7.86 -15.96
CA GLY A 243 -2.89 9.25 -16.36
C GLY A 243 -3.96 9.61 -17.39
N LEU A 244 -4.66 10.72 -17.15
CA LEU A 244 -5.89 11.05 -17.88
C LEU A 244 -5.66 11.43 -19.34
N ASP A 245 -4.50 11.98 -19.68
CA ASP A 245 -4.05 12.23 -21.05
C ASP A 245 -3.82 10.92 -21.80
N THR A 246 -3.16 9.94 -21.17
CA THR A 246 -2.98 8.60 -21.73
C THR A 246 -4.36 7.94 -21.93
N VAL A 247 -5.25 8.07 -20.95
CA VAL A 247 -6.63 7.57 -21.04
C VAL A 247 -7.37 8.22 -22.21
N ALA A 248 -7.35 9.55 -22.32
CA ALA A 248 -8.02 10.28 -23.40
C ALA A 248 -7.46 9.92 -24.78
N PHE A 249 -6.14 9.77 -24.92
CA PHE A 249 -5.52 9.34 -26.18
C PHE A 249 -6.02 7.96 -26.62
N ILE A 250 -6.05 7.00 -25.70
CA ILE A 250 -6.53 5.63 -25.96
C ILE A 250 -8.03 5.62 -26.26
N GLU A 251 -8.84 6.32 -25.48
CA GLU A 251 -10.29 6.38 -25.68
C GLU A 251 -10.67 7.06 -27.00
N ASN A 252 -9.96 8.12 -27.42
CA ASN A 252 -10.18 8.75 -28.73
C ASN A 252 -10.04 7.75 -29.88
N HIS A 253 -9.01 6.89 -29.81
CA HIS A 253 -8.84 5.83 -30.80
C HIS A 253 -10.02 4.85 -30.79
N TYR A 254 -10.47 4.39 -29.61
CA TYR A 254 -11.62 3.50 -29.50
C TYR A 254 -12.93 4.13 -29.95
N ILE A 255 -13.14 5.42 -29.68
CA ILE A 255 -14.33 6.17 -30.09
C ILE A 255 -14.39 6.26 -31.60
N ALA A 256 -13.27 6.65 -32.25
CA ALA A 256 -13.18 6.74 -33.69
C ALA A 256 -13.40 5.38 -34.37
N GLU A 257 -12.74 4.33 -33.88
CA GLU A 257 -12.87 2.99 -34.45
C GLU A 257 -14.29 2.41 -34.28
N ARG A 258 -14.99 2.75 -33.19
CA ARG A 258 -16.31 2.17 -32.85
C ARG A 258 -17.49 3.07 -33.22
N GLY A 259 -17.24 4.28 -33.74
CA GLY A 259 -18.29 5.26 -34.05
C GLY A 259 -19.08 5.72 -32.82
N LEU A 260 -18.42 5.90 -31.68
CA LEU A 260 -19.05 6.35 -30.44
C LEU A 260 -19.05 7.90 -30.35
N SER A 261 -19.84 8.47 -29.43
CA SER A 261 -19.80 9.91 -29.15
C SER A 261 -18.70 10.26 -28.15
N PRO A 262 -17.87 11.29 -28.39
CA PRO A 262 -16.86 11.76 -27.44
C PRO A 262 -17.41 12.67 -26.32
N GLU A 263 -18.62 13.21 -26.50
CA GLU A 263 -19.21 14.30 -25.69
C GLU A 263 -19.09 14.09 -24.17
N TYR A 264 -19.53 12.93 -23.67
CA TYR A 264 -19.53 12.64 -22.22
C TYR A 264 -18.28 11.89 -21.73
N THR A 265 -17.24 11.78 -22.57
CA THR A 265 -16.09 10.93 -22.29
C THR A 265 -14.79 11.71 -22.49
N VAL A 266 -14.25 11.73 -23.70
CA VAL A 266 -13.00 12.42 -23.99
C VAL A 266 -13.18 13.93 -23.97
N ASP A 267 -14.29 14.46 -24.49
CA ASP A 267 -14.53 15.92 -24.46
C ASP A 267 -14.74 16.42 -23.03
N TYR A 268 -15.44 15.61 -22.21
CA TYR A 268 -15.56 15.85 -20.77
C TYR A 268 -14.19 15.84 -20.07
N LEU A 269 -13.37 14.81 -20.30
CA LEU A 269 -12.01 14.75 -19.76
C LEU A 269 -11.15 15.94 -20.20
N GLN A 270 -11.24 16.31 -21.47
CA GLN A 270 -10.48 17.40 -22.06
C GLN A 270 -10.81 18.72 -21.34
N SER A 271 -12.08 19.11 -21.36
CA SER A 271 -12.55 20.39 -20.84
C SER A 271 -12.44 20.52 -19.31
N ASN A 272 -12.67 19.43 -18.56
CA ASN A 272 -12.73 19.48 -17.10
C ASN A 272 -11.41 19.13 -16.41
N PHE A 273 -10.52 18.39 -17.08
CA PHE A 273 -9.28 17.90 -16.48
C PHE A 273 -8.04 18.29 -17.29
N LEU A 274 -7.95 17.88 -18.56
CA LEU A 274 -6.71 18.04 -19.34
C LEU A 274 -6.36 19.50 -19.63
N ASP A 275 -7.34 20.32 -20.01
CA ASP A 275 -7.16 21.76 -20.25
C ASP A 275 -6.72 22.51 -18.99
N ASN A 276 -7.01 21.94 -17.81
CA ASN A 276 -6.61 22.45 -16.50
C ASN A 276 -5.31 21.79 -15.98
N GLY A 277 -4.61 21.01 -16.81
CA GLY A 277 -3.37 20.32 -16.45
C GLY A 277 -3.55 19.18 -15.45
N LYS A 278 -4.79 18.69 -15.24
CA LYS A 278 -5.07 17.55 -14.35
C LYS A 278 -4.91 16.24 -15.13
N LEU A 279 -3.76 15.59 -15.01
CA LEU A 279 -3.37 14.40 -15.78
C LEU A 279 -3.39 13.11 -14.95
N GLY A 280 -4.03 13.09 -13.79
CA GLY A 280 -4.00 11.94 -12.86
C GLY A 280 -2.83 11.98 -11.90
N THR A 281 -2.43 10.81 -11.38
CA THR A 281 -1.39 10.63 -10.36
C THR A 281 -0.04 11.23 -10.76
N LYS A 282 0.25 11.34 -12.06
CA LYS A 282 1.49 11.94 -12.58
C LYS A 282 1.49 13.47 -12.62
N SER A 283 0.34 14.13 -12.43
CA SER A 283 0.24 15.58 -12.42
C SER A 283 0.19 16.14 -11.00
N ALA A 284 0.90 17.24 -10.79
CA ALA A 284 0.83 18.04 -9.57
C ALA A 284 -0.54 18.71 -9.35
N ASN A 285 -1.39 18.78 -10.38
CA ASN A 285 -2.78 19.25 -10.29
C ASN A 285 -3.78 18.10 -10.08
N GLY A 286 -3.30 16.84 -10.02
CA GLY A 286 -4.13 15.64 -9.86
C GLY A 286 -4.83 15.21 -11.13
N GLY A 287 -5.96 14.54 -10.98
CA GLY A 287 -6.83 14.06 -12.05
C GLY A 287 -8.28 14.04 -11.60
N LEU A 288 -8.92 12.88 -11.73
CA LEU A 288 -10.25 12.62 -11.19
C LEU A 288 -10.22 12.79 -9.67
N TYR A 289 -9.15 12.34 -9.04
CA TYR A 289 -8.83 12.65 -7.65
C TYR A 289 -7.93 13.88 -7.55
N PRO A 290 -7.96 14.61 -6.42
CA PRO A 290 -6.99 15.67 -6.15
C PRO A 290 -5.55 15.16 -6.25
N PRO A 291 -4.57 16.05 -6.53
CA PRO A 291 -3.17 15.65 -6.65
C PRO A 291 -2.75 14.84 -5.43
N LYS A 292 -2.08 13.71 -5.68
CA LYS A 292 -1.20 13.16 -4.67
C LYS A 292 -0.23 14.29 -4.35
N THR A 293 -0.29 14.77 -3.13
CA THR A 293 0.66 15.73 -2.59
C THR A 293 2.04 15.10 -2.63
N ILE A 294 2.72 15.22 -3.78
CA ILE A 294 4.14 14.98 -3.89
C ILE A 294 4.73 16.12 -3.07
N ALA A 295 5.25 15.78 -1.90
CA ALA A 295 6.09 16.69 -1.13
C ALA A 295 7.13 17.25 -2.11
N THR A 296 6.97 18.51 -2.49
CA THR A 296 7.92 19.23 -3.31
C THR A 296 9.27 19.13 -2.61
N ASN A 297 10.31 18.76 -3.37
CA ASN A 297 11.73 18.85 -2.99
C ASN A 297 12.15 20.32 -2.75
N GLY A 298 11.47 21.01 -1.85
CA GLY A 298 12.05 22.09 -1.08
C GLY A 298 12.87 21.42 0.01
N THR A 299 14.14 21.82 0.14
CA THR A 299 15.01 21.54 1.29
C THR A 299 14.19 21.50 2.57
N SER A 300 13.84 20.30 3.05
CA SER A 300 12.81 20.19 4.08
C SER A 300 13.47 20.34 5.46
N ASN A 301 13.00 21.33 6.21
CA ASN A 301 13.07 21.35 7.67
C ASN A 301 12.14 20.28 8.29
N ALA A 302 11.78 19.21 7.56
CA ALA A 302 10.91 18.18 8.12
C ALA A 302 11.69 17.42 9.19
N PRO A 303 11.08 17.17 10.37
CA PRO A 303 11.77 16.46 11.44
C PRO A 303 12.08 15.02 11.03
N LYS A 304 13.17 14.47 11.58
CA LYS A 304 13.33 13.01 11.59
C LYS A 304 12.28 12.44 12.53
N MET A 305 11.82 11.23 12.23
CA MET A 305 10.70 10.62 12.95
C MET A 305 11.12 9.23 13.43
N LEU A 306 10.63 8.84 14.58
CA LEU A 306 10.70 7.47 15.06
C LEU A 306 9.31 6.87 14.99
N VAL A 307 9.21 5.65 14.45
CA VAL A 307 7.94 4.95 14.28
C VAL A 307 8.13 3.50 14.67
N LEU A 308 7.10 2.92 15.26
CA LEU A 308 7.05 1.51 15.59
C LEU A 308 6.35 0.73 14.48
N ASP A 309 6.97 -0.35 14.01
CA ASP A 309 6.29 -1.38 13.24
C ASP A 309 5.94 -2.53 14.18
N VAL A 310 4.66 -2.85 14.27
CA VAL A 310 4.17 -3.92 15.15
C VAL A 310 4.57 -5.32 14.64
N GLY A 311 4.96 -5.44 13.36
CA GLY A 311 5.47 -6.68 12.76
C GLY A 311 4.39 -7.65 12.28
N LEU A 312 3.11 -7.25 12.30
CA LEU A 312 1.99 -8.10 11.88
C LEU A 312 1.91 -8.29 10.35
N SER A 313 2.50 -7.38 9.57
CA SER A 313 2.52 -7.42 8.10
C SER A 313 3.83 -7.97 7.52
N ALA A 314 4.75 -8.45 8.37
CA ALA A 314 6.02 -9.01 7.94
C ALA A 314 5.83 -10.28 7.10
N ALA A 315 6.79 -10.61 6.22
CA ALA A 315 6.71 -11.80 5.36
C ALA A 315 6.56 -13.13 6.11
N ALA A 316 7.10 -13.21 7.34
CA ALA A 316 6.93 -14.33 8.26
C ALA A 316 6.61 -13.76 9.66
N PRO A 317 5.35 -13.37 9.92
CA PRO A 317 5.00 -12.62 11.12
C PRO A 317 5.09 -13.49 12.37
N SER A 318 5.63 -12.91 13.44
CA SER A 318 5.73 -13.52 14.76
C SER A 318 5.47 -12.47 15.83
N MET A 319 5.20 -12.92 17.06
CA MET A 319 5.01 -12.01 18.20
C MET A 319 6.20 -11.08 18.45
N SER A 320 7.40 -11.44 17.99
CA SER A 320 8.64 -10.66 18.13
C SER A 320 9.13 -10.02 16.83
N SER A 321 8.29 -9.96 15.79
CA SER A 321 8.67 -9.37 14.50
C SER A 321 8.68 -7.84 14.51
N GLY A 322 8.34 -7.21 15.63
CA GLY A 322 8.27 -5.75 15.73
C GLY A 322 9.64 -5.07 15.65
N GLU A 323 9.64 -3.83 15.18
CA GLU A 323 10.83 -3.02 14.97
C GLU A 323 10.62 -1.58 15.45
N VAL A 324 11.70 -0.97 15.95
CA VAL A 324 11.82 0.50 16.13
C VAL A 324 12.53 1.05 14.89
N LEU A 325 11.88 1.97 14.20
CA LEU A 325 12.33 2.51 12.92
C LEU A 325 12.61 4.01 13.03
N GLN A 326 13.61 4.46 12.29
CA GLN A 326 13.85 5.89 12.04
C GLN A 326 13.52 6.21 10.58
N PHE A 327 12.77 7.28 10.40
CA PHE A 327 12.45 7.86 9.10
C PHE A 327 13.13 9.22 8.99
N SER A 328 13.93 9.42 7.94
CA SER A 328 14.50 10.72 7.61
C SER A 328 13.83 11.28 6.34
N PRO A 329 13.59 12.59 6.27
CA PRO A 329 13.03 13.19 5.06
C PRO A 329 13.90 12.89 3.82
N GLY A 330 13.27 12.43 2.75
CA GLY A 330 13.94 12.11 1.47
C GLY A 330 14.49 10.68 1.36
N GLU A 331 14.49 9.89 2.44
CA GLU A 331 14.87 8.49 2.38
C GLU A 331 13.71 7.62 1.91
N LYS A 332 13.98 6.69 0.97
CA LYS A 332 12.97 5.77 0.43
C LYS A 332 12.64 4.61 1.35
N LYS A 333 13.49 4.32 2.33
CA LYS A 333 13.35 3.20 3.26
C LYS A 333 13.73 3.66 4.66
N PRO A 334 12.99 3.22 5.70
CA PRO A 334 13.37 3.49 7.07
C PRO A 334 14.66 2.77 7.46
N HIS A 335 15.39 3.38 8.39
CA HIS A 335 16.50 2.75 9.09
C HIS A 335 15.98 1.98 10.30
N VAL A 336 16.28 0.69 10.39
CA VAL A 336 15.88 -0.14 11.54
C VAL A 336 16.86 0.09 12.69
N LEU A 337 16.39 0.65 13.81
CA LEU A 337 17.21 0.90 14.99
C LEU A 337 17.23 -0.31 15.93
N VAL A 338 16.08 -0.92 16.18
CA VAL A 338 15.94 -2.05 17.09
C VAL A 338 14.99 -3.08 16.49
N LYS A 339 15.40 -4.36 16.49
CA LYS A 339 14.61 -5.50 15.99
C LYS A 339 14.10 -6.36 17.15
N GLY A 340 13.23 -7.33 16.85
CA GLY A 340 12.88 -8.37 17.81
C GLY A 340 11.87 -7.92 18.87
N GLN A 341 11.09 -6.88 18.60
CA GLN A 341 10.20 -6.27 19.57
C GLN A 341 8.88 -7.03 19.68
N ALA A 342 8.39 -7.20 20.91
CA ALA A 342 7.22 -7.99 21.22
C ALA A 342 5.93 -7.16 21.06
N LEU A 343 5.47 -7.04 19.81
CA LEU A 343 4.35 -6.19 19.39
C LEU A 343 4.43 -4.76 19.98
N PRO A 344 5.38 -3.92 19.52
CA PRO A 344 5.54 -2.57 20.05
C PRO A 344 4.34 -1.67 19.72
N ASP A 345 3.97 -0.77 20.63
CA ASP A 345 2.76 0.06 20.51
C ASP A 345 3.03 1.56 20.71
N GLY A 346 3.39 2.02 21.91
CA GLY A 346 3.69 3.42 22.20
C GLY A 346 5.18 3.75 22.12
N ILE A 347 5.54 4.96 21.67
CA ILE A 347 6.92 5.48 21.66
C ILE A 347 6.93 6.98 21.94
N ASP A 348 7.91 7.44 22.70
CA ASP A 348 8.20 8.86 22.83
C ASP A 348 9.69 9.12 23.14
N ILE A 349 10.12 10.38 23.10
CA ILE A 349 11.51 10.78 23.29
C ILE A 349 11.67 11.93 24.28
N ASP A 350 12.65 11.82 25.18
CA ASP A 350 13.18 12.96 25.90
C ASP A 350 14.22 13.68 25.03
N ARG A 351 13.81 14.74 24.33
CA ARG A 351 14.69 15.49 23.41
C ARG A 351 15.97 16.02 24.08
N PRO A 352 15.95 16.56 25.32
CA PRO A 352 17.15 17.04 25.98
C PRO A 352 18.23 15.97 26.17
N SER A 353 17.86 14.74 26.53
CA SER A 353 18.82 13.63 26.68
C SER A 353 19.02 12.81 25.40
N GLY A 354 18.15 12.95 24.41
CA GLY A 354 18.16 12.13 23.19
C GLY A 354 17.79 10.66 23.47
N ARG A 355 17.03 10.40 24.53
CA ARG A 355 16.67 9.06 24.97
C ARG A 355 15.24 8.72 24.61
N ILE A 356 15.07 7.60 23.92
CA ILE A 356 13.77 7.10 23.44
C ILE A 356 13.22 6.06 24.41
N PHE A 357 11.91 5.97 24.48
CA PHE A 357 11.18 5.06 25.34
C PHE A 357 10.04 4.42 24.52
N TRP A 358 9.89 3.11 24.59
CA TRP A 358 8.81 2.41 23.88
C TRP A 358 8.18 1.30 24.74
N SER A 359 6.91 1.01 24.47
CA SER A 359 6.18 -0.11 25.08
C SER A 359 6.14 -1.32 24.15
N ASN A 360 6.29 -2.50 24.75
CA ASN A 360 6.04 -3.78 24.09
C ASN A 360 4.84 -4.44 24.77
N MET A 361 3.80 -4.73 23.99
CA MET A 361 2.54 -5.27 24.51
C MET A 361 2.69 -6.67 25.12
N GLY A 362 3.66 -7.46 24.68
CA GLY A 362 3.69 -8.88 25.04
C GLY A 362 2.52 -9.64 24.42
N VAL A 363 2.03 -10.67 25.09
CA VAL A 363 0.85 -11.43 24.68
C VAL A 363 -0.38 -10.82 25.36
N PRO A 364 -1.35 -10.27 24.60
CA PRO A 364 -2.57 -9.71 25.17
C PRO A 364 -3.23 -10.61 26.21
N GLY A 365 -3.46 -10.06 27.40
CA GLY A 365 -4.05 -10.76 28.54
C GLY A 365 -3.06 -11.53 29.41
N LYS A 366 -1.78 -11.63 29.03
CA LYS A 366 -0.71 -12.13 29.91
C LYS A 366 0.05 -10.96 30.53
N THR A 367 0.52 -11.17 31.75
CA THR A 367 1.38 -10.20 32.45
C THR A 367 2.82 -10.33 31.97
N ASP A 368 3.07 -10.10 30.68
CA ASP A 368 4.40 -10.17 30.05
C ASP A 368 4.77 -8.92 29.22
N GLY A 369 3.96 -7.86 29.31
CA GLY A 369 4.28 -6.55 28.75
C GLY A 369 5.47 -5.88 29.42
N ALA A 370 6.13 -4.98 28.69
CA ALA A 370 7.36 -4.33 29.15
C ALA A 370 7.54 -2.93 28.57
N ILE A 371 8.32 -2.10 29.27
CA ILE A 371 8.76 -0.78 28.82
C ILE A 371 10.27 -0.79 28.65
N TYR A 372 10.73 -0.32 27.49
CA TYR A 372 12.14 -0.25 27.13
C TYR A 372 12.57 1.18 26.87
N SER A 373 13.89 1.37 26.84
CA SER A 373 14.52 2.63 26.50
C SER A 373 15.84 2.41 25.79
N ALA A 374 16.27 3.37 24.98
CA ALA A 374 17.53 3.35 24.26
C ALA A 374 17.97 4.77 23.94
N ASN A 375 19.22 4.95 23.51
CA ASN A 375 19.61 6.16 22.81
C ASN A 375 18.84 6.28 21.49
N ALA A 376 18.68 7.50 20.96
CA ALA A 376 17.97 7.75 19.71
C ALA A 376 18.57 7.03 18.48
N ASP A 377 19.81 6.53 18.56
CA ASP A 377 20.46 5.71 17.54
C ASP A 377 20.22 4.19 17.71
N GLY A 378 19.44 3.79 18.72
CA GLY A 378 19.13 2.39 19.02
C GLY A 378 20.13 1.70 19.96
N THR A 379 21.17 2.38 20.44
CA THR A 379 22.17 1.82 21.37
C THR A 379 21.73 1.93 22.84
N ASP A 380 22.45 1.26 23.76
CA ASP A 380 22.17 1.30 25.21
C ASP A 380 20.72 0.94 25.58
N ILE A 381 20.23 -0.17 25.02
CA ILE A 381 18.89 -0.67 25.30
C ILE A 381 18.79 -1.11 26.77
N ARG A 382 17.81 -0.58 27.50
CA ARG A 382 17.49 -0.94 28.89
C ARG A 382 16.02 -1.29 29.04
N THR A 383 15.75 -2.36 29.79
CA THR A 383 14.42 -2.69 30.28
C THR A 383 14.13 -1.84 31.51
N LEU A 384 13.09 -0.99 31.45
CA LEU A 384 12.68 -0.13 32.56
C LEU A 384 11.60 -0.81 33.41
N VAL A 385 10.60 -1.38 32.73
CA VAL A 385 9.58 -2.21 33.37
C VAL A 385 9.70 -3.60 32.75
N ALA A 386 10.07 -4.57 33.57
CA ALA A 386 10.29 -5.95 33.13
C ALA A 386 8.96 -6.70 32.94
N PRO A 387 8.92 -7.69 32.01
CA PRO A 387 7.81 -8.64 31.93
C PRO A 387 7.47 -9.24 33.30
N GLY A 388 6.18 -9.40 33.60
CA GLY A 388 5.70 -9.88 34.90
C GLY A 388 5.07 -8.81 35.80
N LEU A 389 5.27 -7.53 35.49
CA LEU A 389 4.76 -6.42 36.31
C LEU A 389 3.48 -5.77 35.75
N ILE A 390 3.36 -5.72 34.42
CA ILE A 390 2.27 -5.09 33.69
C ILE A 390 1.76 -6.04 32.60
N ASN A 391 0.53 -5.82 32.12
CA ASN A 391 -0.11 -6.71 31.15
C ASN A 391 0.19 -6.33 29.71
N THR A 392 -0.55 -5.38 29.16
CA THR A 392 -0.47 -4.99 27.75
C THR A 392 -0.29 -3.48 27.67
N PRO A 393 0.94 -2.97 27.87
CA PRO A 393 1.20 -1.54 27.80
C PRO A 393 0.93 -1.01 26.39
N LYS A 394 0.31 0.16 26.32
CA LYS A 394 -0.13 0.83 25.09
C LYS A 394 0.63 2.13 24.89
N GLN A 395 -0.06 3.20 24.47
CA GLN A 395 0.57 4.51 24.31
C GLN A 395 1.35 4.87 25.58
N LEU A 396 2.49 5.51 25.38
CA LEU A 396 3.25 6.14 26.44
C LEU A 396 3.67 7.55 26.02
N ILE A 397 3.84 8.42 27.02
CA ILE A 397 4.29 9.80 26.83
C ILE A 397 5.39 10.12 27.84
N VAL A 398 6.37 10.89 27.37
CA VAL A 398 7.49 11.38 28.18
C VAL A 398 7.18 12.79 28.67
N GLU A 399 7.30 13.00 29.97
CA GLU A 399 7.30 14.30 30.61
C GLU A 399 8.74 14.60 31.06
N SER A 400 9.36 15.58 30.40
CA SER A 400 10.80 15.84 30.52
C SER A 400 11.22 16.57 31.79
N LEU A 401 10.36 17.42 32.38
CA LEU A 401 10.74 18.27 33.51
C LEU A 401 10.98 17.45 34.78
N ASP A 402 10.03 16.58 35.13
CA ASP A 402 10.14 15.68 36.29
C ASP A 402 10.69 14.29 35.91
N LYS A 403 11.07 14.11 34.64
CA LYS A 403 11.64 12.87 34.08
C LYS A 403 10.75 11.66 34.34
N LYS A 404 9.48 11.79 33.93
CA LYS A 404 8.44 10.78 34.12
C LYS A 404 7.99 10.19 32.78
N ILE A 405 7.66 8.91 32.80
CA ILE A 405 7.01 8.21 31.69
C ILE A 405 5.62 7.83 32.17
N TYR A 406 4.59 8.18 31.41
CA TYR A 406 3.21 7.77 31.63
C TYR A 406 2.82 6.76 30.56
N PHE A 407 2.11 5.70 30.91
CA PHE A 407 1.63 4.71 29.94
C PHE A 407 0.33 4.05 30.41
N SER A 408 -0.52 3.68 29.45
CA SER A 408 -1.72 2.89 29.71
C SER A 408 -1.41 1.39 29.67
N ASP A 409 -2.12 0.60 30.46
CA ASP A 409 -2.13 -0.86 30.43
C ASP A 409 -3.55 -1.37 30.13
N ARG A 410 -3.72 -1.92 28.93
CA ARG A 410 -5.05 -2.20 28.34
C ARG A 410 -5.80 -3.29 29.11
N GLU A 411 -5.25 -4.50 29.14
CA GLU A 411 -5.81 -5.62 29.88
C GLU A 411 -5.54 -5.54 31.39
N GLY A 412 -4.58 -4.71 31.82
CA GLY A 412 -4.37 -4.35 33.23
C GLY A 412 -5.37 -3.32 33.77
N LEU A 413 -6.25 -2.79 32.91
CA LEU A 413 -7.30 -1.81 33.25
C LEU A 413 -6.75 -0.57 33.96
N SER A 414 -5.55 -0.11 33.61
CA SER A 414 -4.82 0.85 34.43
C SER A 414 -4.02 1.87 33.63
N VAL A 415 -3.61 2.93 34.33
CA VAL A 415 -2.64 3.93 33.85
C VAL A 415 -1.53 4.01 34.89
N TYR A 416 -0.29 3.95 34.43
CA TYR A 416 0.91 3.97 35.26
C TYR A 416 1.78 5.19 34.98
N ARG A 417 2.66 5.49 35.93
CA ARG A 417 3.82 6.36 35.75
C ARG A 417 5.06 5.76 36.38
N CYS A 418 6.24 5.99 35.80
CA CYS A 418 7.51 5.68 36.45
C CYS A 418 8.58 6.74 36.13
N ASN A 419 9.74 6.66 36.79
CA ASN A 419 10.91 7.45 36.45
C ASN A 419 11.58 6.92 35.16
N PHE A 420 12.45 7.72 34.53
CA PHE A 420 13.22 7.31 33.34
C PHE A 420 14.12 6.08 33.52
N ASP A 421 14.44 5.71 34.76
CA ASP A 421 15.19 4.51 35.11
C ASP A 421 14.30 3.31 35.49
N GLY A 422 12.98 3.45 35.37
CA GLY A 422 11.98 2.43 35.73
C GLY A 422 11.62 2.38 37.21
N SER A 423 12.31 3.15 38.07
CA SER A 423 11.98 3.22 39.50
C SER A 423 10.66 3.96 39.74
N ASN A 424 10.09 3.77 40.93
CA ASN A 424 8.82 4.37 41.35
C ASN A 424 7.68 4.11 40.34
N LEU A 425 7.51 2.85 39.93
CA LEU A 425 6.34 2.42 39.16
C LEU A 425 5.07 2.62 40.01
N GLU A 426 4.33 3.65 39.69
CA GLU A 426 3.17 4.15 40.41
C GLU A 426 1.91 3.91 39.58
N LEU A 427 0.90 3.32 40.21
CA LEU A 427 -0.43 3.16 39.63
C LEU A 427 -1.21 4.46 39.83
N LEU A 428 -1.71 5.05 38.73
CA LEU A 428 -2.45 6.32 38.76
C LEU A 428 -3.96 6.12 38.66
N ILE A 429 -4.39 5.15 37.86
CA ILE A 429 -5.80 4.78 37.64
C ILE A 429 -5.92 3.26 37.72
N GLN A 430 -6.93 2.76 38.45
CA GLN A 430 -7.37 1.37 38.38
C GLN A 430 -8.86 1.33 38.01
N ASN A 431 -9.17 0.92 36.78
CA ASN A 431 -10.50 1.00 36.20
C ASN A 431 -11.30 -0.32 36.26
N GLY A 432 -11.02 -1.13 37.28
CA GLY A 432 -11.70 -2.40 37.49
C GLY A 432 -10.94 -3.30 38.45
N ASP A 433 -11.58 -4.40 38.81
CA ASP A 433 -11.01 -5.45 39.65
C ASP A 433 -10.43 -6.54 38.75
N LEU A 434 -9.12 -6.76 38.84
CA LEU A 434 -8.40 -7.76 38.05
C LEU A 434 -8.72 -9.19 38.46
N GLU A 435 -9.33 -9.44 39.63
CA GLU A 435 -9.83 -10.77 40.02
C GLU A 435 -11.23 -11.03 39.45
N ASN A 436 -11.98 -9.98 39.12
CA ASN A 436 -13.29 -10.08 38.51
C ASN A 436 -13.21 -10.32 36.99
N LYS A 437 -13.69 -11.50 36.54
CA LYS A 437 -13.68 -11.90 35.14
C LYS A 437 -14.51 -10.96 34.24
N GLU A 438 -15.64 -10.46 34.71
CA GLU A 438 -16.50 -9.55 33.95
C GLU A 438 -15.77 -8.22 33.69
N HIS A 439 -15.09 -7.70 34.71
CA HIS A 439 -14.27 -6.48 34.55
C HIS A 439 -13.13 -6.67 33.55
N ARG A 440 -12.43 -7.82 33.58
CA ARG A 440 -11.35 -8.10 32.61
C ARG A 440 -11.83 -8.20 31.16
N GLN A 441 -13.04 -8.71 30.95
CA GLN A 441 -13.63 -8.91 29.62
C GLN A 441 -14.37 -7.68 29.09
N ASP A 442 -14.69 -6.72 29.96
CA ASP A 442 -15.33 -5.47 29.59
C ASP A 442 -14.32 -4.52 28.91
N VAL A 443 -14.32 -4.58 27.58
CA VAL A 443 -13.49 -3.75 26.70
C VAL A 443 -13.72 -2.24 26.86
N SER A 444 -14.84 -1.80 27.47
CA SER A 444 -15.05 -0.39 27.80
C SER A 444 -14.16 0.07 28.95
N ARG A 445 -13.53 -0.86 29.69
CA ARG A 445 -12.63 -0.54 30.79
C ARG A 445 -11.16 -0.45 30.40
N TRP A 446 -10.84 -0.90 29.19
CA TRP A 446 -9.49 -1.01 28.68
C TRP A 446 -8.89 0.36 28.38
N CYS A 447 -7.83 0.73 29.10
CA CYS A 447 -7.11 1.98 28.91
C CYS A 447 -6.13 1.86 27.74
N VAL A 448 -6.10 2.81 26.81
CA VAL A 448 -5.28 2.69 25.59
C VAL A 448 -4.35 3.90 25.40
N GLY A 449 -4.90 5.06 25.13
CA GLY A 449 -4.14 6.30 24.97
C GLY A 449 -3.86 6.95 26.31
N VAL A 450 -2.80 7.75 26.38
CA VAL A 450 -2.45 8.59 27.52
C VAL A 450 -1.73 9.84 27.04
N THR A 451 -2.00 10.98 27.67
CA THR A 451 -1.17 12.19 27.53
C THR A 451 -1.22 13.02 28.81
N VAL A 452 -0.29 13.95 28.98
CA VAL A 452 -0.12 14.72 30.22
C VAL A 452 0.06 16.20 29.92
N ALA A 453 -0.60 17.04 30.72
CA ALA A 453 -0.51 18.50 30.68
C ALA A 453 -0.07 19.03 32.05
N PRO A 454 1.24 19.09 32.34
CA PRO A 454 1.75 19.58 33.62
C PRO A 454 1.32 21.00 33.98
N LYS A 455 1.19 21.92 33.01
CA LYS A 455 0.75 23.31 33.25
C LYS A 455 -0.70 23.37 33.72
N LEU A 456 -1.53 22.43 33.27
CA LEU A 456 -2.91 22.27 33.72
C LEU A 456 -3.02 21.38 34.97
N GLY A 457 -1.93 20.72 35.37
CA GLY A 457 -1.92 19.75 36.46
C GLY A 457 -2.75 18.50 36.15
N LYS A 458 -2.97 18.18 34.88
CA LYS A 458 -3.85 17.09 34.41
C LYS A 458 -3.11 16.01 33.64
N PHE A 459 -3.64 14.80 33.68
CA PHE A 459 -3.37 13.79 32.66
C PHE A 459 -4.69 13.25 32.12
N TYR A 460 -4.62 12.73 30.91
CA TYR A 460 -5.77 12.27 30.12
C TYR A 460 -5.52 10.83 29.67
N TRP A 461 -6.58 10.03 29.58
CA TRP A 461 -6.48 8.69 28.99
C TRP A 461 -7.75 8.34 28.24
N SER A 462 -7.60 7.49 27.22
CA SER A 462 -8.73 6.96 26.46
C SER A 462 -9.11 5.57 26.95
N GLN A 463 -10.40 5.26 26.84
CA GLN A 463 -10.95 3.92 26.97
C GLN A 463 -11.62 3.56 25.66
N LYS A 464 -11.15 2.49 25.00
CA LYS A 464 -11.54 2.21 23.61
C LYS A 464 -13.02 1.84 23.43
N GLY A 465 -13.60 1.06 24.35
CA GLY A 465 -14.87 0.39 24.09
C GLY A 465 -14.75 -0.78 23.10
N PRO A 466 -15.86 -1.46 22.76
CA PRO A 466 -15.90 -2.44 21.68
C PRO A 466 -15.45 -1.79 20.38
N SER A 467 -14.80 -2.56 19.51
CA SER A 467 -14.29 -2.00 18.27
C SER A 467 -15.44 -1.42 17.45
N LYS A 468 -15.31 -0.13 17.12
CA LYS A 468 -16.32 0.66 16.40
C LYS A 468 -17.69 0.67 17.07
N GLY A 469 -17.72 0.49 18.40
CA GLY A 469 -18.92 0.22 19.17
C GLY A 469 -19.60 1.46 19.76
N SER A 470 -19.07 2.66 19.52
CA SER A 470 -19.60 3.94 20.04
C SER A 470 -19.74 3.95 21.57
N GLN A 471 -18.82 3.29 22.28
CA GLN A 471 -18.73 3.26 23.75
C GLN A 471 -17.35 3.69 24.24
N GLY A 472 -16.53 4.22 23.34
CA GLY A 472 -15.25 4.82 23.66
C GLY A 472 -15.42 6.11 24.46
N ARG A 473 -14.46 6.39 25.31
CA ARG A 473 -14.48 7.53 26.23
C ARG A 473 -13.08 8.11 26.41
N ILE A 474 -13.01 9.39 26.76
CA ILE A 474 -11.77 10.05 27.19
C ILE A 474 -12.00 10.69 28.55
N PHE A 475 -11.09 10.43 29.47
CA PHE A 475 -11.14 10.91 30.84
C PHE A 475 -9.94 11.79 31.16
N CYS A 476 -10.05 12.54 32.27
CA CYS A 476 -8.92 13.19 32.91
C CYS A 476 -8.97 13.05 34.42
N ALA A 477 -7.82 13.26 35.07
CA ALA A 477 -7.67 13.41 36.51
C ALA A 477 -6.46 14.30 36.82
N ASN A 478 -6.30 14.73 38.08
CA ASN A 478 -5.11 15.49 38.47
C ASN A 478 -3.86 14.62 38.45
N ILE A 479 -2.71 15.16 38.03
CA ILE A 479 -1.42 14.44 38.08
C ILE A 479 -1.10 14.02 39.51
N ALA A 480 -1.33 14.91 40.48
CA ALA A 480 -1.24 14.58 41.89
C ALA A 480 -2.53 13.88 42.32
N THR A 481 -2.40 12.67 42.84
CA THR A 481 -3.51 11.98 43.51
C THR A 481 -3.98 12.82 44.71
N PRO A 482 -5.29 13.10 44.86
CA PRO A 482 -5.78 13.89 45.98
C PRO A 482 -5.39 13.27 47.34
N ALA A 483 -5.15 14.13 48.34
CA ALA A 483 -4.66 13.70 49.64
C ALA A 483 -5.60 12.66 50.29
N GLY A 484 -5.04 11.53 50.72
CA GLY A 484 -5.78 10.44 51.36
C GLY A 484 -6.53 9.51 50.39
N GLN A 485 -6.43 9.75 49.07
CA GLN A 485 -7.03 8.89 48.04
C GLN A 485 -5.97 8.01 47.36
N THR A 486 -6.43 6.97 46.66
CA THR A 486 -5.58 6.05 45.87
C THR A 486 -6.06 6.01 44.42
N ALA A 487 -5.31 5.31 43.55
CA ALA A 487 -5.71 5.09 42.15
C ALA A 487 -7.09 4.43 41.98
N GLN A 488 -7.55 3.67 42.99
CA GLN A 488 -8.85 3.01 43.01
C GLN A 488 -9.97 3.90 43.54
N THR A 489 -9.65 4.81 44.48
CA THR A 489 -10.65 5.55 45.25
C THR A 489 -10.72 7.02 44.90
N ARG A 490 -9.87 7.48 43.99
CA ARG A 490 -9.82 8.90 43.64
C ARG A 490 -11.11 9.39 42.99
N ASP A 491 -11.60 10.54 43.45
CA ASP A 491 -12.90 11.10 43.06
C ASP A 491 -12.80 12.26 42.06
N ASP A 492 -11.58 12.64 41.69
CA ASP A 492 -11.28 13.72 40.75
C ASP A 492 -11.29 13.29 39.28
N ILE A 493 -11.68 12.04 38.99
CA ILE A 493 -11.84 11.52 37.63
C ILE A 493 -13.04 12.18 36.95
N ARG A 494 -12.81 12.76 35.77
CA ARG A 494 -13.85 13.38 34.94
C ARG A 494 -13.88 12.75 33.55
N CYS A 495 -15.08 12.38 33.09
CA CYS A 495 -15.31 11.96 31.71
C CYS A 495 -15.50 13.20 30.83
N LEU A 496 -14.54 13.45 29.94
CA LEU A 496 -14.56 14.60 29.04
C LEU A 496 -15.32 14.30 27.76
N LEU A 497 -15.10 13.11 27.20
CA LEU A 497 -15.77 12.65 25.98
C LEU A 497 -16.34 11.25 26.19
N LYS A 498 -17.51 11.01 25.61
CA LYS A 498 -18.20 9.71 25.62
C LYS A 498 -18.82 9.43 24.27
N ASP A 499 -19.31 8.20 24.12
CA ASP A 499 -19.97 7.72 22.91
C ASP A 499 -19.05 7.83 21.66
N LEU A 500 -17.73 7.76 21.87
CA LEU A 500 -16.74 7.76 20.81
C LEU A 500 -16.67 6.39 20.14
N PRO A 501 -16.42 6.29 18.83
CA PRO A 501 -16.38 5.01 18.13
C PRO A 501 -15.35 4.04 18.74
N GLU A 502 -14.07 4.42 18.72
CA GLU A 502 -12.96 3.69 19.32
C GLU A 502 -11.72 4.61 19.46
N ALA A 503 -11.68 5.45 20.50
CA ALA A 503 -10.56 6.36 20.76
C ALA A 503 -9.27 5.60 21.13
N ILE A 504 -8.14 5.99 20.52
CA ILE A 504 -6.83 5.33 20.65
C ILE A 504 -5.83 6.28 21.29
N ASP A 505 -4.94 6.92 20.51
CA ASP A 505 -3.83 7.71 21.06
C ASP A 505 -4.25 9.16 21.28
N LEU A 506 -3.68 9.77 22.31
CA LEU A 506 -3.95 11.15 22.73
C LEU A 506 -2.70 12.02 22.62
N GLU A 507 -2.89 13.28 22.28
CA GLU A 507 -1.87 14.33 22.40
C GLU A 507 -2.52 15.62 22.91
N VAL A 508 -1.79 16.44 23.66
CA VAL A 508 -2.30 17.70 24.20
C VAL A 508 -1.34 18.85 23.87
N ASP A 509 -1.89 19.91 23.32
CA ASP A 509 -1.20 21.19 23.17
C ASP A 509 -1.57 22.08 24.36
N GLU A 510 -0.64 22.27 25.29
CA GLU A 510 -0.83 23.11 26.48
C GLU A 510 -0.73 24.62 26.19
N GLU A 511 -0.25 25.02 25.01
CA GLU A 511 -0.22 26.44 24.64
C GLU A 511 -1.60 26.90 24.17
N THR A 512 -2.30 26.02 23.44
CA THR A 512 -3.66 26.29 22.95
C THR A 512 -4.74 25.62 23.79
N ASN A 513 -4.39 24.85 24.82
CA ASN A 513 -5.31 24.03 25.61
C ASN A 513 -6.18 23.11 24.72
N THR A 514 -5.57 22.44 23.74
CA THR A 514 -6.30 21.61 22.78
C THR A 514 -5.92 20.14 22.94
N LEU A 515 -6.92 19.28 23.12
CA LEU A 515 -6.75 17.83 23.19
C LEU A 515 -7.05 17.21 21.83
N TYR A 516 -6.15 16.36 21.35
CA TYR A 516 -6.24 15.65 20.08
C TYR A 516 -6.29 14.14 20.31
N TRP A 517 -6.97 13.42 19.42
CA TRP A 517 -6.95 11.95 19.44
C TRP A 517 -7.18 11.31 18.09
N THR A 518 -6.63 10.11 17.92
CA THR A 518 -6.99 9.19 16.84
C THR A 518 -8.18 8.31 17.26
N ASP A 519 -9.06 8.04 16.31
CA ASP A 519 -10.29 7.27 16.56
C ASP A 519 -10.57 6.31 15.40
N ARG A 520 -10.88 5.05 15.71
CA ARG A 520 -11.16 4.00 14.72
C ARG A 520 -12.65 3.79 14.48
N GLY A 521 -13.31 4.77 13.88
CA GLY A 521 -14.72 4.68 13.50
C GLY A 521 -15.02 3.89 12.21
N GLU A 522 -16.27 3.46 12.05
CA GLU A 522 -16.82 2.88 10.82
C GLU A 522 -17.38 3.95 9.86
N ILE A 523 -17.56 3.57 8.58
CA ILE A 523 -18.23 4.39 7.56
C ILE A 523 -19.65 4.77 8.03
N PRO A 524 -20.14 6.02 7.82
CA PRO A 524 -19.59 7.09 6.96
C PRO A 524 -18.53 7.98 7.63
N PHE A 525 -18.26 7.80 8.92
CA PHE A 525 -17.38 8.68 9.67
C PHE A 525 -15.90 8.23 9.58
N GLY A 526 -15.66 6.92 9.50
CA GLY A 526 -14.36 6.30 9.28
C GLY A 526 -13.33 6.57 10.37
N ASN A 527 -12.10 6.11 10.15
CA ASN A 527 -10.97 6.41 11.01
C ASN A 527 -10.60 7.90 10.88
N SER A 528 -10.41 8.56 12.02
CA SER A 528 -10.30 10.01 12.09
C SER A 528 -9.22 10.51 13.04
N LEU A 529 -8.81 11.75 12.80
CA LEU A 529 -8.11 12.61 13.74
C LEU A 529 -9.10 13.66 14.22
N ASN A 530 -9.19 13.86 15.53
CA ASN A 530 -10.16 14.74 16.15
C ASN A 530 -9.48 15.68 17.13
N LYS A 531 -10.13 16.80 17.44
CA LYS A 531 -9.71 17.70 18.52
C LYS A 531 -10.88 18.28 19.30
N VAL A 532 -10.58 18.72 20.51
CA VAL A 532 -11.49 19.50 21.36
C VAL A 532 -10.72 20.57 22.11
N GLN A 533 -11.35 21.72 22.31
CA GLN A 533 -10.84 22.80 23.13
C GLN A 533 -11.10 22.50 24.62
N LEU A 534 -10.06 22.66 25.44
CA LEU A 534 -10.15 22.62 26.90
C LEU A 534 -10.22 24.04 27.47
N ASP A 535 -10.85 24.17 28.63
CA ASP A 535 -10.85 25.39 29.44
C ASP A 535 -9.52 25.59 30.19
N GLU A 536 -9.43 26.67 30.96
CA GLU A 536 -8.24 27.01 31.76
C GLU A 536 -7.91 25.99 32.87
N PHE A 537 -8.84 25.09 33.21
CA PHE A 537 -8.65 24.00 34.18
C PHE A 537 -8.36 22.65 33.50
N GLY A 538 -8.23 22.64 32.17
CA GLY A 538 -8.02 21.44 31.37
C GLY A 538 -9.24 20.55 31.25
N LEU A 539 -10.45 21.11 31.38
CA LEU A 539 -11.73 20.41 31.31
C LEU A 539 -12.55 20.87 30.09
N THR A 540 -13.65 20.16 29.83
CA THR A 540 -14.73 20.60 28.95
C THR A 540 -15.89 21.07 29.81
N GLU A 541 -16.69 22.05 29.34
CA GLU A 541 -17.84 22.58 30.12
C GLU A 541 -18.82 21.47 30.55
N LYS A 542 -18.98 20.45 29.69
CA LYS A 542 -19.78 19.25 29.90
C LYS A 542 -19.07 18.06 29.26
N SER A 543 -19.51 16.85 29.62
CA SER A 543 -19.10 15.65 28.87
C SER A 543 -19.67 15.73 27.44
N LEU A 544 -18.78 15.69 26.46
CA LEU A 544 -19.11 15.85 25.05
C LEU A 544 -19.34 14.48 24.39
N SER A 545 -20.15 14.48 23.35
CA SER A 545 -20.52 13.29 22.57
C SER A 545 -20.28 13.52 21.08
N PHE A 546 -20.65 12.55 20.25
CA PHE A 546 -20.52 12.69 18.80
C PHE A 546 -21.20 13.97 18.28
N GLY A 547 -20.44 14.79 17.54
CA GLY A 547 -20.89 16.08 17.00
C GLY A 547 -20.57 17.30 17.88
N ASP A 548 -20.14 17.10 19.13
CA ASP A 548 -19.70 18.17 20.03
C ASP A 548 -18.20 18.52 19.89
N TYR A 549 -17.45 17.77 19.07
CA TYR A 549 -16.01 17.96 18.84
C TYR A 549 -15.68 18.08 17.34
N GLU A 550 -14.49 18.60 17.03
CA GLU A 550 -14.07 18.84 15.65
C GLU A 550 -13.34 17.63 15.08
N VAL A 551 -13.80 17.14 13.92
CA VAL A 551 -13.07 16.13 13.14
C VAL A 551 -12.16 16.83 12.14
N LEU A 552 -10.85 16.73 12.35
CA LEU A 552 -9.83 17.40 11.56
C LEU A 552 -9.63 16.74 10.19
N THR A 553 -9.50 15.41 10.18
CA THR A 553 -9.36 14.64 8.94
C THR A 553 -9.86 13.21 9.14
N ARG A 554 -10.27 12.58 8.04
CA ARG A 554 -10.79 11.20 7.97
C ARG A 554 -9.92 10.34 7.05
N HIS A 555 -10.36 9.13 6.71
CA HIS A 555 -9.72 8.22 5.74
C HIS A 555 -8.30 7.78 6.13
N LEU A 556 -8.12 7.40 7.40
CA LEU A 556 -6.97 6.62 7.87
C LEU A 556 -7.33 5.12 7.79
N LYS A 557 -6.35 4.21 7.83
CA LYS A 557 -6.59 2.75 7.78
C LYS A 557 -6.26 2.09 9.11
N GLU A 558 -7.21 2.12 10.05
CA GLU A 558 -7.01 1.68 11.46
C GLU A 558 -5.98 2.58 12.18
N ALA A 559 -6.37 3.83 12.43
CA ALA A 559 -5.50 4.86 13.00
C ALA A 559 -4.98 4.49 14.40
N ILE A 560 -3.69 4.76 14.64
CA ILE A 560 -3.04 4.54 15.93
C ILE A 560 -2.28 5.79 16.35
N GLY A 561 -1.02 5.91 15.95
CA GLY A 561 -0.12 6.91 16.48
C GLY A 561 -0.48 8.32 16.05
N LEU A 562 -0.18 9.25 16.95
CA LEU A 562 -0.39 10.68 16.80
C LEU A 562 0.79 11.42 17.45
N LYS A 563 1.38 12.38 16.72
CA LYS A 563 2.35 13.33 17.29
C LYS A 563 2.16 14.74 16.74
N LEU A 564 2.16 15.72 17.63
CA LEU A 564 2.10 17.14 17.28
C LEU A 564 3.50 17.71 17.02
N ASP A 565 3.62 18.53 15.97
CA ASP A 565 4.75 19.42 15.71
C ASP A 565 4.24 20.86 15.76
N THR A 566 3.95 21.34 16.97
CA THR A 566 3.37 22.67 17.21
C THR A 566 4.25 23.79 16.65
N LYS A 567 5.57 23.61 16.71
CA LYS A 567 6.55 24.56 16.17
C LYS A 567 6.38 24.79 14.66
N ASN A 568 6.08 23.75 13.90
CA ASN A 568 5.87 23.84 12.45
C ASN A 568 4.39 23.82 12.05
N GLY A 569 3.47 23.80 13.02
CA GLY A 569 2.03 23.75 12.80
C GLY A 569 1.57 22.49 12.07
N ARG A 570 2.14 21.32 12.41
CA ARG A 570 1.86 20.04 11.75
C ARG A 570 1.41 18.96 12.72
N ILE A 571 0.69 17.98 12.19
CA ILE A 571 0.31 16.75 12.90
C ILE A 571 0.76 15.55 12.06
N TYR A 572 1.34 14.56 12.72
CA TYR A 572 1.74 13.31 12.12
C TYR A 572 0.93 12.15 12.69
N MET A 573 0.50 11.23 11.82
CA MET A 573 -0.29 10.07 12.22
C MET A 573 0.22 8.80 11.55
N THR A 574 -0.02 7.66 12.19
CA THR A 574 0.33 6.32 11.69
C THR A 574 -0.86 5.39 11.76
N ASP A 575 -0.84 4.36 10.91
CA ASP A 575 -1.91 3.37 10.86
C ASP A 575 -1.42 1.94 10.58
N LEU A 576 -2.27 0.95 10.90
CA LEU A 576 -1.96 -0.46 10.65
C LEU A 576 -1.95 -0.84 9.17
N GLY A 577 -2.45 0.04 8.30
CA GLY A 577 -2.34 -0.10 6.85
C GLY A 577 -0.97 0.28 6.29
N GLY A 578 0.03 0.50 7.14
CA GLY A 578 1.41 0.76 6.74
C GLY A 578 1.66 2.18 6.25
N ASN A 579 0.85 3.16 6.71
CA ASN A 579 0.97 4.55 6.25
C ASN A 579 1.44 5.48 7.37
N ILE A 580 2.26 6.47 6.98
CA ILE A 580 2.57 7.65 7.78
C ILE A 580 1.95 8.85 7.07
N TYR A 581 1.13 9.60 7.80
CA TYR A 581 0.45 10.79 7.31
C TYR A 581 1.04 12.05 7.92
N GLN A 582 0.87 13.16 7.21
CA GLN A 582 1.07 14.50 7.74
C GLN A 582 -0.10 15.38 7.31
N CYS A 583 -0.63 16.19 8.22
CA CYS A 583 -1.53 17.30 7.90
C CYS A 583 -1.11 18.58 8.63
N ASP A 584 -1.69 19.70 8.25
CA ASP A 584 -1.57 20.95 9.01
C ASP A 584 -2.31 20.83 10.36
N ILE A 585 -2.00 21.72 11.31
CA ILE A 585 -2.60 21.72 12.66
C ILE A 585 -4.14 21.84 12.65
N ASP A 586 -4.71 22.35 11.56
CA ASP A 586 -6.15 22.46 11.33
C ASP A 586 -6.75 21.26 10.56
N GLY A 587 -5.96 20.20 10.34
CA GLY A 587 -6.37 18.98 9.65
C GLY A 587 -6.31 19.04 8.12
N LYS A 588 -6.10 20.22 7.53
CA LYS A 588 -6.04 20.38 6.08
C LYS A 588 -4.74 19.84 5.50
N ASN A 589 -4.71 19.77 4.17
CA ASN A 589 -3.54 19.35 3.40
C ASN A 589 -2.98 18.00 3.87
N LYS A 590 -3.86 17.06 4.27
CA LYS A 590 -3.42 15.72 4.66
C LYS A 590 -2.76 15.02 3.48
N THR A 591 -1.56 14.51 3.71
CA THR A 591 -0.74 13.79 2.74
C THR A 591 -0.27 12.47 3.34
N VAL A 592 -0.04 11.46 2.49
CA VAL A 592 0.70 10.25 2.89
C VAL A 592 2.17 10.52 2.60
N ILE A 593 3.00 10.62 3.64
CA ILE A 593 4.43 10.92 3.49
C ILE A 593 5.28 9.65 3.38
N TYR A 594 4.75 8.51 3.81
CA TYR A 594 5.34 7.19 3.61
C TYR A 594 4.25 6.11 3.59
N SER A 595 4.44 5.07 2.78
CA SER A 595 3.55 3.91 2.71
C SER A 595 4.35 2.65 2.37
N ASP A 596 4.08 1.56 3.09
CA ASP A 596 4.70 0.25 2.88
C ASP A 596 3.70 -0.85 3.27
N ASP A 597 3.21 -1.58 2.27
CA ASP A 597 2.19 -2.63 2.44
C ASP A 597 2.71 -3.83 3.27
N TYR A 598 4.01 -3.94 3.52
CA TYR A 598 4.63 -4.98 4.35
C TYR A 598 4.86 -4.56 5.81
N ARG A 599 4.35 -3.39 6.22
CA ARG A 599 4.48 -2.87 7.59
C ARG A 599 3.12 -2.52 8.17
N ALA A 600 3.04 -2.49 9.49
CA ALA A 600 1.85 -2.01 10.21
C ALA A 600 2.31 -1.08 11.33
N PHE A 601 2.05 0.22 11.19
CA PHE A 601 2.62 1.22 12.09
C PHE A 601 1.74 1.48 13.31
N THR A 602 2.38 1.58 14.47
CA THR A 602 1.76 1.95 15.76
C THR A 602 2.26 3.32 16.18
N GLY A 603 3.00 3.46 17.27
CA GLY A 603 3.41 4.75 17.83
C GLY A 603 4.38 5.52 16.95
N ILE A 604 4.39 6.83 17.15
CA ILE A 604 5.18 7.80 16.38
C ILE A 604 5.68 8.92 17.28
N THR A 605 6.93 9.33 17.12
CA THR A 605 7.47 10.55 17.75
C THR A 605 8.47 11.25 16.82
N LEU A 606 8.85 12.48 17.16
CA LEU A 606 9.69 13.36 16.35
C LEU A 606 11.03 13.61 17.04
N LEU A 607 12.14 13.50 16.31
CA LEU A 607 13.49 13.80 16.79
C LEU A 607 13.80 15.29 16.78
#